data_AF-A0A518K0F4-F1
#
_entry.id   AF-A0A518K0F4-F1
#
_cell.length_a   1.000
_cell.length_b   1.000
_cell.length_c   1.000
_cell.angle_alpha   90.00
_cell.angle_beta   90.00
_cell.angle_gamma   90.00
#
_symmetry.space_group_name_H-M   'P 1'
#
loop_
_entity.id
_entity.type
_entity.pdbx_description
1 polymer ?
#
loop_
_entity_poly.entity_id
_entity_poly.type
_entity_poly.pdbx_seq_one_letter_code
_entity_poly.pdbx_strand_id
1 'polypeptide(L)'
;MSVLSARIAETLRAEHRLKGRVKEFETDDYECMLVFKSPGYAADVFVDRETGNYSLTVTSSNAVAIMNDLHKGRDSGPAWSLLIDGSAILMAIMSLSGFGLLFYLKKRRVAGVLTALAGTIAVLAVWILGVA
;
A
#
# COMPACT_ATOMS: atom_id res chain seq x y z
N MET A 1 22.55 -3.45 5.16
CA MET A 1 22.42 -2.47 6.26
C MET A 1 23.61 -2.65 7.19
N SER A 2 24.43 -1.62 7.41
CA SER A 2 25.60 -1.74 8.31
C SER A 2 25.13 -1.75 9.78
N VAL A 3 25.91 -2.36 10.69
CA VAL A 3 25.57 -2.42 12.13
C VAL A 3 25.37 -1.03 12.74
N LEU A 4 26.08 -0.03 12.22
CA LEU A 4 25.99 1.37 12.66
C LEU A 4 24.66 2.01 12.24
N SER A 5 24.17 1.70 11.03
CA SER A 5 22.89 2.17 10.49
C SER A 5 21.72 1.70 11.35
N ALA A 6 21.75 0.43 11.75
CA ALA A 6 20.71 -0.17 12.59
C ALA A 6 20.67 0.48 13.98
N ARG A 7 21.82 0.79 14.58
CA ARG A 7 21.88 1.45 15.89
C ARG A 7 21.27 2.85 15.86
N ILE A 8 21.62 3.66 14.85
CA ILE A 8 21.07 5.02 14.69
C ILE A 8 19.55 4.97 14.57
N ALA A 9 19.03 4.06 13.72
CA ALA A 9 17.59 3.90 13.54
C ALA A 9 16.86 3.50 14.83
N GLU A 10 17.41 2.57 15.61
CA GLU A 10 16.78 2.14 16.86
C GLU A 10 16.89 3.20 17.98
N THR A 11 18.00 3.95 18.04
CA THR A 11 18.13 5.07 18.99
C THR A 11 17.08 6.15 18.72
N LEU A 12 16.96 6.60 17.47
CA LEU A 12 15.97 7.59 17.07
C LEU A 12 14.53 7.08 17.27
N ARG A 13 14.30 5.80 17.01
CA ARG A 13 13.00 5.17 17.27
C ARG A 13 12.64 5.21 18.76
N ALA A 14 13.59 4.89 19.63
CA ALA A 14 13.36 4.88 21.08
C ALA A 14 13.14 6.30 21.65
N GLU A 15 13.93 7.27 21.17
CA GLU A 15 13.88 8.66 21.65
C GLU A 15 12.57 9.37 21.25
N HIS A 16 12.17 9.24 19.97
CA HIS A 16 11.01 9.96 19.42
C HIS A 16 9.75 9.11 19.28
N ARG A 17 9.77 7.87 19.79
CA ARG A 17 8.67 6.90 19.69
C ARG A 17 8.19 6.69 18.24
N LEU A 18 9.13 6.65 17.30
CA LEU A 18 8.83 6.51 15.88
C LEU A 18 8.14 5.18 15.59
N LYS A 19 7.22 5.18 14.63
CA LYS A 19 6.45 3.99 14.24
C LYS A 19 6.83 3.53 12.84
N GLY A 20 6.51 2.28 12.55
CA GLY A 20 6.73 1.70 11.23
C GLY A 20 8.15 1.20 11.00
N ARG A 21 8.35 0.63 9.82
CA ARG A 21 9.64 0.05 9.40
C ARG A 21 10.52 1.11 8.79
N VAL A 22 11.84 0.96 8.93
CA VAL A 22 12.79 1.72 8.13
C VAL A 22 12.62 1.21 6.69
N LYS A 23 12.09 2.08 5.83
CA LYS A 23 11.86 1.79 4.42
C LYS A 23 13.08 2.15 3.60
N GLU A 24 13.71 3.26 3.95
CA GLU A 24 14.85 3.82 3.25
C GLU A 24 15.88 4.30 4.27
N PHE A 25 17.13 3.98 3.98
CA PHE A 25 18.28 4.43 4.74
C PHE A 25 19.34 4.75 3.70
N GLU A 26 19.57 6.03 3.48
CA GLU A 26 20.58 6.54 2.56
C GLU A 26 21.61 7.32 3.35
N THR A 27 22.87 7.17 2.97
CA THR A 27 23.97 7.91 3.59
C THR A 27 24.93 8.33 2.51
N ASP A 28 25.36 9.58 2.57
CA ASP A 28 26.47 10.10 1.81
C ASP A 28 27.55 10.64 2.78
N ASP A 29 28.55 11.34 2.25
CA ASP A 29 29.68 11.84 3.04
C ASP A 29 29.29 12.92 4.06
N TYR A 30 28.17 13.63 3.85
CA TYR A 30 27.74 14.79 4.63
C TYR A 30 26.45 14.55 5.40
N GLU A 31 25.55 13.71 4.88
CA GLU A 31 24.20 13.51 5.39
C GLU A 31 23.83 12.02 5.51
N CYS A 32 22.90 11.75 6.42
CA CYS A 32 22.27 10.45 6.59
C CYS A 32 20.76 10.63 6.68
N MET A 33 20.04 10.06 5.71
CA MET A 33 18.58 10.10 5.62
C MET A 33 17.99 8.77 6.06
N LEU A 34 17.01 8.82 6.97
CA LEU A 34 16.22 7.67 7.40
C LEU A 34 14.74 7.96 7.19
N VAL A 35 14.05 7.02 6.54
CA VAL A 35 12.60 7.12 6.31
C VAL A 35 11.90 5.95 6.98
N PHE A 36 11.06 6.26 7.95
CA PHE A 36 10.16 5.30 8.59
C PHE A 36 8.79 5.40 7.93
N LYS A 37 8.22 4.25 7.53
CA LYS A 37 6.86 4.18 6.98
C LYS A 37 6.01 3.12 7.69
N SER A 38 4.74 3.47 7.88
CA SER A 38 3.63 2.58 8.24
C SER A 38 2.32 3.14 7.67
N PRO A 39 1.21 2.39 7.65
CA PRO A 39 -0.05 2.87 7.09
C PRO A 39 -0.49 4.19 7.74
N GLY A 40 -0.65 5.24 6.92
CA GLY A 40 -0.97 6.60 7.37
C GLY A 40 0.05 7.25 8.31
N TYR A 41 1.30 6.79 8.33
CA TYR A 41 2.38 7.40 9.12
C TYR A 41 3.71 7.36 8.37
N ALA A 42 4.39 8.50 8.36
CA ALA A 42 5.76 8.62 7.89
C ALA A 42 6.57 9.43 8.90
N ALA A 43 7.84 9.06 9.09
CA ALA A 43 8.82 9.91 9.75
C ALA A 43 10.08 9.96 8.91
N ASP A 44 10.48 11.17 8.55
CA ASP A 44 11.66 11.45 7.74
C ASP A 44 12.69 12.12 8.64
N VAL A 45 13.89 11.54 8.72
CA VAL A 45 15.00 12.02 9.55
C VAL A 45 16.17 12.34 8.64
N PHE A 46 16.74 13.53 8.81
CA PHE A 46 17.98 13.95 8.15
C PHE A 46 19.01 14.27 9.22
N VAL A 47 20.16 13.61 9.17
CA VAL A 47 21.25 13.78 10.13
C VAL A 47 22.46 14.35 9.38
N ASP A 48 22.92 15.52 9.81
CA ASP A 48 24.18 16.12 9.38
C ASP A 48 25.34 15.41 10.10
N ARG A 49 26.27 14.86 9.31
CA ARG A 49 27.40 14.06 9.82
C ARG A 49 28.56 14.91 10.32
N GLU A 50 28.69 16.15 9.87
CA GLU A 50 29.75 17.06 10.29
C GLU A 50 29.41 17.71 11.63
N THR A 51 28.17 18.13 11.81
CA THR A 51 27.72 18.84 13.02
C THR A 51 27.06 17.91 14.05
N GLY A 52 26.59 16.74 13.63
CA GLY A 52 25.83 15.81 14.47
C GLY A 52 24.39 16.28 14.74
N ASN A 53 23.95 17.37 14.13
CA ASN A 53 22.57 17.85 14.23
C ASN A 53 21.65 16.98 13.38
N TYR A 54 20.38 16.90 13.77
CA TYR A 54 19.37 16.21 12.99
C TYR A 54 18.05 16.98 12.93
N SER A 55 17.32 16.79 11.83
CA SER A 55 15.93 17.21 11.69
C SER A 55 15.02 15.98 11.60
N LEU A 56 13.87 16.05 12.26
CA LEU A 56 12.85 15.01 12.26
C LEU A 56 11.52 15.62 11.84
N THR A 57 10.94 15.09 10.77
CA THR A 57 9.61 15.45 10.30
C THR A 57 8.69 14.24 10.45
N VAL A 58 7.64 14.36 11.27
CA VAL A 58 6.62 13.31 11.44
C VAL A 58 5.35 13.73 10.73
N THR A 59 4.89 12.90 9.80
CA THR A 59 3.63 13.08 9.08
C THR A 59 2.66 11.98 9.50
N SER A 60 1.52 12.37 10.06
CA SER A 60 0.40 11.49 10.36
C SER A 60 -0.78 11.81 9.44
N SER A 61 -1.46 10.76 8.97
CA SER A 61 -2.59 10.89 8.06
C SER A 61 -3.92 10.62 8.78
N ASN A 62 -5.01 11.11 8.20
CA ASN A 62 -6.35 10.85 8.72
C ASN A 62 -6.78 9.39 8.51
N ALA A 63 -7.92 9.00 9.11
CA ALA A 63 -8.45 7.64 9.00
C ALA A 63 -8.69 7.18 7.55
N VAL A 64 -9.10 8.10 6.66
CA VAL A 64 -9.33 7.78 5.24
C VAL A 64 -8.04 7.41 4.54
N ALA A 65 -6.96 8.15 4.79
CA ALA A 65 -5.64 7.85 4.25
C ALA A 65 -5.07 6.52 4.79
N ILE A 66 -5.28 6.23 6.08
CA ILE A 66 -4.91 4.93 6.66
C ILE A 66 -5.66 3.80 5.96
N MET A 67 -6.97 3.93 5.77
CA MET A 67 -7.77 2.94 5.05
C MET A 67 -7.30 2.76 3.60
N ASN A 68 -6.97 3.85 2.90
CA ASN A 68 -6.41 3.79 1.55
C ASN A 68 -5.08 3.04 1.51
N ASP A 69 -4.19 3.25 2.49
CA ASP A 69 -2.90 2.56 2.56
C ASP A 69 -3.08 1.07 2.83
N LEU A 70 -3.95 0.71 3.77
CA LEU A 70 -4.30 -0.68 4.04
C LEU A 70 -4.96 -1.33 2.82
N HIS A 71 -5.88 -0.64 2.14
CA HIS A 71 -6.55 -1.17 0.96
C HIS A 71 -5.56 -1.44 -0.19
N LYS A 72 -4.59 -0.55 -0.39
CA LYS A 72 -3.52 -0.72 -1.40
C LYS A 72 -2.40 -1.65 -0.95
N GLY A 73 -2.40 -2.11 0.30
CA GLY A 73 -1.27 -2.83 0.90
C GLY A 73 -0.01 -1.96 1.07
N ARG A 74 -0.12 -0.64 0.92
CA ARG A 74 1.01 0.31 0.98
C ARG A 74 1.59 0.35 2.39
N ASP A 75 2.90 0.15 2.51
CA ASP A 75 3.66 0.23 3.76
C ASP A 75 3.10 -0.63 4.93
N SER A 76 2.23 -1.60 4.62
CA SER A 76 1.45 -2.41 5.58
C SER A 76 2.14 -3.72 5.98
N GLY A 77 3.22 -4.06 5.29
CA GLY A 77 4.04 -5.25 5.57
C GLY A 77 3.57 -6.53 4.88
N PRO A 78 4.42 -7.57 4.90
CA PRO A 78 4.22 -8.77 4.10
C PRO A 78 2.99 -9.58 4.52
N ALA A 79 2.71 -9.69 5.82
CA ALA A 79 1.54 -10.42 6.30
C ALA A 79 0.22 -9.83 5.78
N TRP A 80 0.13 -8.50 5.71
CA TRP A 80 -1.04 -7.82 5.18
C TRP A 80 -1.15 -7.97 3.66
N SER A 81 -0.04 -7.86 2.94
CA SER A 81 0.00 -8.13 1.49
C SER A 81 -0.49 -9.54 1.16
N LEU A 82 -0.05 -10.55 1.91
CA LEU A 82 -0.49 -11.94 1.73
C LEU A 82 -1.99 -12.11 2.00
N LEU A 83 -2.55 -11.38 2.97
CA LEU A 83 -3.99 -11.39 3.23
C LEU A 83 -4.77 -10.81 2.04
N ILE A 84 -4.28 -9.70 1.46
CA ILE A 84 -4.87 -9.10 0.24
C ILE A 84 -4.80 -10.10 -0.91
N ASP A 85 -3.63 -10.68 -1.19
CA ASP A 85 -3.44 -11.63 -2.28
C ASP A 85 -4.33 -12.86 -2.13
N GLY A 86 -4.42 -13.43 -0.92
CA GLY A 86 -5.32 -14.55 -0.63
C GLY A 86 -6.79 -14.20 -0.85
N SER A 87 -7.22 -13.00 -0.45
CA SER A 87 -8.58 -12.52 -0.70
C SER A 87 -8.86 -12.32 -2.19
N ALA A 88 -7.89 -11.80 -2.95
CA ALA A 88 -8.00 -11.60 -4.39
C ALA A 88 -8.13 -12.94 -5.14
N ILE A 89 -7.34 -13.95 -4.75
CA ILE A 89 -7.45 -15.31 -5.30
C ILE A 89 -8.83 -15.90 -5.04
N LEU A 90 -9.34 -15.78 -3.80
CA LEU A 90 -10.68 -16.27 -3.45
C LEU A 90 -11.76 -15.59 -4.29
N MET A 91 -11.71 -14.26 -4.41
CA MET A 91 -12.64 -13.49 -5.25
C MET A 91 -12.56 -13.90 -6.73
N ALA A 92 -11.35 -14.13 -7.25
CA ALA A 92 -11.16 -14.58 -8.62
C ALA A 92 -11.79 -15.97 -8.86
N ILE A 93 -11.59 -16.91 -7.94
CA ILE A 93 -12.20 -18.26 -8.00
C ILE A 93 -13.73 -18.15 -7.98
N MET A 94 -14.29 -17.34 -7.08
CA MET A 94 -15.74 -17.15 -6.99
C MET A 94 -16.31 -16.50 -8.25
N SER A 95 -15.64 -15.47 -8.77
CA SER A 95 -16.03 -14.80 -10.02
C SER A 95 -16.00 -15.77 -11.21
N LEU A 96 -14.91 -16.54 -11.36
CA LEU A 96 -14.76 -17.50 -12.44
C LEU A 96 -15.81 -18.62 -12.36
N SER A 97 -16.10 -19.07 -11.15
CA SER A 97 -17.17 -20.05 -10.89
C SER A 97 -18.55 -19.49 -11.28
N GLY A 98 -18.82 -18.21 -10.95
CA GLY A 98 -20.03 -17.51 -11.35
C GLY A 98 -20.18 -17.42 -12.87
N PHE A 99 -19.11 -17.11 -13.59
CA PHE A 99 -19.09 -17.16 -15.06
C PHE A 99 -19.32 -18.57 -15.60
N GLY A 100 -18.67 -19.59 -15.02
CA GLY A 100 -18.90 -20.99 -15.38
C GLY A 100 -20.37 -21.38 -15.26
N LEU A 101 -21.02 -21.01 -14.15
CA LEU A 101 -22.44 -21.25 -13.92
C LEU A 101 -23.34 -20.49 -14.92
N LEU A 102 -23.00 -19.24 -15.22
CA LEU A 102 -23.70 -18.40 -16.19
C LEU A 102 -23.71 -19.04 -17.59
N PHE A 103 -22.58 -19.62 -18.01
CA PHE A 103 -22.51 -20.34 -19.28
C PHE A 103 -23.20 -21.70 -19.23
N TYR A 104 -23.21 -22.39 -18.08
CA TYR A 104 -23.91 -23.66 -17.91
C TYR A 104 -25.44 -23.52 -17.98
N LEU A 105 -26.01 -22.48 -17.36
CA LEU A 105 -27.46 -22.25 -17.33
C LEU A 105 -27.98 -21.66 -18.65
N LYS A 106 -28.31 -22.54 -19.62
CA LYS A 106 -28.84 -22.15 -20.94
C LYS A 106 -29.97 -21.09 -20.89
N LYS A 107 -30.91 -21.21 -19.94
CA LYS A 107 -32.04 -20.27 -19.79
C LYS A 107 -31.63 -18.87 -19.34
N ARG A 108 -30.54 -18.73 -18.57
CA ARG A 108 -30.08 -17.45 -18.00
C ARG A 108 -28.85 -16.90 -18.69
N ARG A 109 -28.21 -17.67 -19.57
CA ARG A 109 -26.98 -17.31 -20.27
C ARG A 109 -27.08 -15.96 -20.98
N VAL A 110 -28.11 -15.75 -21.80
CA VAL A 110 -28.26 -14.51 -22.58
C VAL A 110 -28.41 -13.31 -21.66
N ALA A 111 -29.34 -13.36 -20.70
CA ALA A 111 -29.52 -12.29 -19.74
C ALA A 111 -28.24 -12.02 -18.93
N GLY A 112 -27.56 -13.07 -18.47
CA GLY A 112 -26.30 -12.94 -17.73
C GLY A 112 -25.18 -12.30 -18.55
N VAL A 113 -24.98 -12.72 -19.80
CA VAL A 113 -23.98 -12.14 -20.71
C VAL A 113 -24.30 -10.67 -21.00
N LEU A 114 -25.57 -10.35 -21.25
CA LEU A 114 -25.99 -8.96 -21.47
C LEU A 114 -25.72 -8.09 -20.24
N THR A 115 -26.02 -8.58 -19.04
CA THR A 115 -25.70 -7.85 -17.80
C THR A 115 -24.20 -7.66 -17.62
N ALA A 116 -23.38 -8.68 -17.91
CA ALA A 116 -21.92 -8.56 -17.84
C ALA A 116 -21.39 -7.52 -18.83
N LEU A 117 -21.84 -7.56 -20.09
CA LEU A 117 -21.45 -6.59 -21.12
C LEU A 117 -21.89 -5.17 -20.78
N ALA A 118 -23.14 -4.99 -20.34
CA ALA A 118 -23.66 -3.69 -19.92
C ALA A 118 -22.84 -3.11 -18.76
N GLY A 119 -22.50 -3.94 -17.76
CA GLY A 119 -21.62 -3.55 -16.66
C GLY A 119 -20.23 -3.13 -17.14
N THR A 120 -19.62 -3.90 -18.04
CA THR A 120 -18.32 -3.55 -18.64
C THR A 120 -18.37 -2.23 -19.40
N ILE A 121 -19.39 -2.02 -20.24
CA ILE A 121 -19.56 -0.77 -21.00
C ILE A 121 -19.74 0.41 -20.05
N ALA A 122 -20.54 0.27 -18.98
CA ALA A 122 -20.74 1.33 -18.00
C ALA A 122 -19.43 1.73 -17.31
N VAL A 123 -18.61 0.76 -16.90
CA VAL A 123 -17.29 1.02 -16.30
C VAL A 123 -16.37 1.74 -17.28
N LEU A 124 -16.30 1.28 -18.54
CA LEU A 124 -15.49 1.92 -19.57
C LEU A 124 -15.96 3.35 -19.88
N ALA A 125 -17.26 3.58 -19.94
CA ALA A 125 -17.83 4.91 -20.16
C ALA A 125 -17.46 5.88 -19.02
N VAL A 126 -17.56 5.45 -17.76
CA VAL A 126 -17.13 6.26 -16.60
C VAL A 126 -15.65 6.58 -16.68
N TRP A 127 -14.81 5.61 -17.05
CA TRP A 127 -13.37 5.84 -17.19
C TRP A 127 -13.04 6.84 -18.31
N ILE A 128 -13.64 6.68 -19.50
CA ILE A 128 -13.42 7.58 -20.64
C ILE A 128 -13.91 9.00 -20.34
N LEU A 129 -15.08 9.16 -19.73
CA LEU A 129 -15.65 10.49 -19.49
C LEU A 129 -15.04 11.22 -18.29
N GLY A 130 -14.54 10.47 -17.29
CA GLY A 130 -14.06 11.02 -16.03
C GLY A 130 -12.54 11.14 -15.92
N VAL A 131 -11.77 10.40 -16.72
CA VAL A 131 -10.30 10.31 -16.57
C VAL A 131 -9.55 10.62 -17.87
N ALA A 132 -10.05 10.16 -19.03
CA ALA A 132 -9.44 10.42 -20.33
C ALA A 132 -9.77 11.82 -20.86
#